data_AF-A0A4U9ZSW2-F1
#
_entry.id   AF-A0A4U9ZSW2-F1
#
_cell.length_a   1.000
_cell.length_b   1.000
_cell.length_c   1.000
_cell.angle_alpha   90.00
_cell.angle_beta   90.00
_cell.angle_gamma   90.00
#
_symmetry.space_group_name_H-M   'P 1'
#
loop_
_entity.id
_entity.type
_entity.pdbx_description
1 polymer ?
#
loop_
_entity_poly.entity_id
_entity_poly.type
_entity_poly.pdbx_seq_one_letter_code
_entity_poly.pdbx_strand_id
1 'polypeptide(L)'
;MNKISERDLDEVICFILLLNGGSMQTGELRRNLYYFLNRHNLLSALDTSPLVNRDDEKIDQIIRNIVSHRNRSGIIYDGFVEYVSGSLIVTQNGIDIVEDLIARTI
;
A
#
# COMPACT_ATOMS: atom_id res chain seq x y z
N MET A 1 -3.66 13.01 14.60
CA MET A 1 -3.46 11.74 13.88
C MET A 1 -1.98 11.41 13.90
N ASN A 2 -1.64 10.18 14.26
CA ASN A 2 -0.26 9.68 14.18
C ASN A 2 0.07 9.35 12.72
N LYS A 3 1.36 9.41 12.36
CA LYS A 3 1.90 9.06 11.04
C LYS A 3 1.46 7.66 10.63
N ILE A 4 0.99 7.49 9.39
CA ILE A 4 0.70 6.17 8.81
C ILE A 4 1.98 5.33 8.76
N SER A 5 1.95 4.13 9.33
CA SER A 5 3.02 3.14 9.20
C SER A 5 2.80 2.25 7.96
N GLU A 6 3.84 1.55 7.51
CA GLU A 6 3.72 0.58 6.40
C GLU A 6 2.66 -0.49 6.69
N ARG A 7 2.63 -1.00 7.94
CA ARG A 7 1.66 -2.02 8.34
C ARG A 7 0.21 -1.54 8.30
N ASP A 8 -0.02 -0.26 8.56
CA ASP A 8 -1.37 0.32 8.47
C ASP A 8 -1.90 0.33 7.03
N LEU A 9 -1.02 0.13 6.04
CA LEU A 9 -1.38 0.13 4.63
C LEU A 9 -1.41 -1.26 4.01
N ASP A 10 -0.97 -2.32 4.71
CA ASP A 10 -0.88 -3.66 4.12
C ASP A 10 -2.27 -4.15 3.65
N GLU A 11 -3.27 -4.07 4.53
CA GLU A 11 -4.66 -4.43 4.22
C GLU A 11 -5.25 -3.54 3.12
N VAL A 12 -4.94 -2.24 3.15
CA VAL A 12 -5.43 -1.26 2.15
C VAL A 12 -4.83 -1.54 0.77
N ILE A 13 -3.54 -1.89 0.70
CA ILE A 13 -2.85 -2.22 -0.55
C ILE A 13 -3.43 -3.50 -1.14
N CYS A 14 -3.61 -4.55 -0.33
CA CYS A 14 -4.25 -5.80 -0.77
C CYS A 14 -5.68 -5.54 -1.27
N PHE A 15 -6.45 -4.72 -0.55
CA PHE A 15 -7.81 -4.34 -0.95
C PHE A 15 -7.83 -3.60 -2.29
N ILE A 16 -6.95 -2.61 -2.49
CA ILE A 16 -6.84 -1.87 -3.75
C ILE A 16 -6.44 -2.79 -4.91
N LEU A 17 -5.48 -3.69 -4.71
CA LEU A 17 -5.07 -4.66 -5.73
C LEU A 17 -6.24 -5.56 -6.10
N LEU A 18 -6.96 -6.11 -5.11
CA LEU A 18 -8.09 -7.00 -5.33
C LEU A 18 -9.20 -6.31 -6.13
N LEU A 19 -9.55 -5.06 -5.79
CA LEU A 19 -10.54 -4.26 -6.53
C LEU A 19 -10.17 -3.99 -7.99
N ASN A 20 -8.89 -4.09 -8.34
CA ASN A 20 -8.37 -3.78 -9.68
C ASN A 20 -7.91 -5.03 -10.44
N GLY A 21 -8.46 -6.20 -10.13
CA GLY A 21 -8.16 -7.45 -10.86
C GLY A 21 -6.93 -8.19 -10.34
N GLY A 22 -6.45 -7.85 -9.15
CA GLY A 22 -5.42 -8.58 -8.42
C GLY A 22 -3.97 -8.26 -8.78
N SER A 23 -3.73 -7.38 -9.76
CA SER A 23 -2.37 -6.97 -10.15
C SER A 23 -2.35 -5.51 -10.61
N MET A 24 -1.26 -4.81 -10.31
CA MET A 24 -1.11 -3.41 -10.69
C MET A 24 0.36 -2.99 -10.78
N GLN A 25 0.69 -2.10 -11.71
CA GLN A 25 2.03 -1.49 -11.72
C GLN A 25 2.23 -0.60 -10.50
N THR A 26 3.45 -0.55 -9.96
CA THR A 26 3.76 0.25 -8.75
C THR A 26 3.38 1.74 -8.88
N GLY A 27 3.52 2.32 -10.07
CA GLY A 27 3.10 3.71 -10.34
C GLY A 27 1.58 3.91 -10.35
N GLU A 28 0.81 2.90 -10.76
CA GLU A 28 -0.66 2.90 -10.68
C GLU A 28 -1.13 2.69 -9.25
N LEU A 29 -0.51 1.76 -8.51
CA LEU A 29 -0.83 1.53 -7.09
C LEU A 29 -0.67 2.80 -6.29
N ARG A 30 0.40 3.55 -6.56
CA ARG A 30 0.67 4.85 -5.94
C ARG A 30 -0.44 5.86 -6.13
N ARG A 31 -0.94 6.00 -7.36
CA ARG A 31 -2.05 6.92 -7.66
C ARG A 31 -3.34 6.45 -6.97
N ASN A 32 -3.64 5.16 -7.01
CA ASN A 32 -4.85 4.60 -6.40
C ASN A 32 -4.82 4.69 -4.88
N LEU A 33 -3.69 4.38 -4.24
CA LEU A 33 -3.50 4.48 -2.79
C LEU A 33 -3.64 5.92 -2.31
N TYR A 34 -3.01 6.87 -3.01
CA TYR A 34 -3.15 8.29 -2.72
C TYR A 34 -4.62 8.73 -2.81
N TYR A 35 -5.29 8.41 -3.93
CA TYR A 35 -6.69 8.78 -4.14
C TYR A 35 -7.61 8.18 -3.07
N PHE A 36 -7.40 6.91 -2.73
CA PHE A 36 -8.17 6.22 -1.68
C PHE A 36 -8.00 6.91 -0.33
N LEU A 37 -6.76 7.08 0.15
CA LEU A 37 -6.50 7.68 1.45
C LEU A 37 -6.98 9.13 1.53
N ASN A 38 -6.83 9.90 0.44
CA ASN A 38 -7.35 11.27 0.36
C ASN A 38 -8.88 11.31 0.43
N ARG A 39 -9.57 10.45 -0.35
CA ARG A 39 -11.04 10.37 -0.38
C ARG A 39 -11.64 10.02 0.98
N HIS A 40 -10.94 9.21 1.76
CA HIS A 40 -11.37 8.78 3.09
C HIS A 40 -10.86 9.66 4.24
N ASN A 41 -10.22 10.81 3.94
CA ASN A 41 -9.61 11.71 4.93
C ASN A 41 -8.60 11.01 5.86
N LEU A 42 -7.90 10.01 5.34
CA LEU A 42 -6.88 9.24 6.08
C LEU A 42 -5.49 9.86 5.96
N LEU A 43 -5.26 10.74 4.99
CA LEU A 43 -4.01 11.51 4.87
C LEU A 43 -4.02 12.69 5.85
N SER A 44 -2.98 12.77 6.70
CA SER A 44 -2.71 13.97 7.47
C SER A 44 -1.80 14.94 6.69
N ALA A 45 -1.76 16.20 7.11
CA ALA A 45 -0.83 17.18 6.54
C ALA A 45 0.65 16.75 6.66
N LEU A 46 0.97 15.85 7.59
CA LEU A 46 2.32 15.28 7.73
C LEU A 46 2.64 14.22 6.67
N ASP A 47 1.64 13.55 6.12
CA ASP A 47 1.79 12.48 5.12
C ASP A 47 1.92 13.04 3.69
N THR A 48 1.25 14.18 3.45
CA THR A 48 1.35 14.98 2.21
C THR A 48 2.43 16.05 2.30
N SER A 49 3.16 16.14 3.41
CA SER A 49 4.30 17.06 3.51
C SER A 49 5.41 16.59 2.56
N PRO A 50 5.95 17.47 1.70
CA PRO A 50 7.07 17.12 0.85
C PRO A 50 8.25 16.68 1.72
N LEU A 51 8.98 15.66 1.25
CA LEU A 51 10.25 15.29 1.87
C LEU A 51 11.24 16.43 1.64
N VAL A 52 11.98 16.80 2.68
CA VAL A 52 13.00 17.86 2.59
C VAL A 52 13.96 17.55 1.43
N ASN A 53 14.09 18.49 0.48
CA ASN A 53 14.90 18.40 -0.74
C ASN A 53 14.48 17.31 -1.76
N ARG A 54 13.19 16.97 -1.86
CA ARG A 54 12.67 16.03 -2.88
C ARG A 54 11.31 16.48 -3.41
N ASP A 55 11.01 16.09 -4.66
CA ASP A 55 9.67 16.23 -5.27
C ASP A 55 8.70 15.12 -4.82
N ASP A 56 9.16 14.16 -4.00
CA ASP A 56 8.38 13.04 -3.50
C ASP A 56 7.69 13.39 -2.16
N GLU A 57 6.43 12.97 -1.99
CA GLU A 57 5.71 13.02 -0.72
C GLU A 57 6.07 11.81 0.17
N LYS A 58 5.74 11.84 1.47
CA LYS A 58 6.06 10.69 2.35
C LYS A 58 5.37 9.39 1.93
N ILE A 59 4.21 9.48 1.29
CA ILE A 59 3.50 8.31 0.75
C ILE A 59 4.23 7.66 -0.44
N ASP A 60 4.92 8.44 -1.27
CA ASP A 60 5.79 7.91 -2.32
C ASP A 60 6.94 7.09 -1.74
N GLN A 61 7.44 7.48 -0.57
CA GLN A 61 8.48 6.76 0.15
C GLN A 61 7.99 5.38 0.63
N ILE A 62 6.73 5.26 1.04
CA ILE A 62 6.16 3.98 1.49
C ILE A 62 6.13 2.97 0.34
N ILE A 63 5.66 3.36 -0.84
CA ILE A 63 5.62 2.44 -2.00
C ILE A 63 7.01 2.09 -2.48
N ARG A 64 7.96 3.03 -2.42
CA ARG A 64 9.36 2.74 -2.72
C ARG A 64 9.95 1.75 -1.73
N ASN A 65 9.61 1.88 -0.44
CA ASN A 65 10.08 1.00 0.62
C ASN A 65 9.53 -0.44 0.47
N ILE A 66 8.28 -0.60 0.06
CA ILE A 66 7.69 -1.92 -0.25
C ILE A 66 8.58 -2.69 -1.23
N VAL A 67 8.93 -2.07 -2.37
CA VAL A 67 9.76 -2.73 -3.39
C VAL A 67 11.22 -2.86 -2.95
N SER A 68 11.78 -1.85 -2.29
CA SER A 68 13.20 -1.86 -1.90
C SER A 68 13.51 -2.84 -0.77
N HIS A 69 12.56 -3.07 0.15
CA HIS A 69 12.72 -3.95 1.30
C HIS A 69 12.07 -5.34 1.13
N ARG A 70 11.60 -5.65 -0.08
CA ARG A 70 10.89 -6.88 -0.45
C ARG A 70 11.47 -8.22 0.09
N ASN A 71 12.77 -8.28 0.38
CA ASN A 71 13.43 -9.50 0.88
C ASN A 71 13.75 -9.46 2.38
N ARG A 72 13.39 -8.38 3.10
CA ARG A 72 13.77 -8.15 4.51
C ARG A 72 12.58 -7.89 5.42
N SER A 73 11.55 -7.21 4.92
CA SER A 73 10.38 -6.82 5.70
C SER A 73 9.26 -6.27 4.81
N GLY A 74 8.03 -6.25 5.32
CA GLY A 74 6.87 -5.61 4.70
C GLY A 74 6.06 -6.54 3.82
N ILE A 75 5.01 -5.99 3.20
CA ILE A 75 3.94 -6.75 2.52
C ILE A 75 4.40 -7.82 1.50
N ILE A 76 5.53 -7.61 0.80
CA ILE A 76 6.10 -8.63 -0.10
C ILE A 76 6.79 -9.74 0.69
N TYR A 77 7.61 -9.36 1.69
CA TYR A 77 8.32 -10.32 2.55
C TYR A 77 7.35 -11.18 3.36
N ASP A 78 6.27 -10.57 3.84
CA ASP A 78 5.21 -11.22 4.62
C ASP A 78 4.30 -12.10 3.72
N GLY A 79 4.50 -12.07 2.40
CA GLY A 79 3.85 -12.97 1.45
C GLY A 79 2.42 -12.58 1.07
N PHE A 80 1.98 -11.35 1.36
CA PHE A 80 0.65 -10.85 1.00
C PHE A 80 0.58 -10.37 -0.45
N VAL A 81 1.71 -9.96 -1.02
CA VAL A 81 1.83 -9.58 -2.43
C VAL A 81 3.13 -10.10 -3.02
N GLU A 82 3.13 -10.41 -4.31
CA GLU A 82 4.32 -10.73 -5.10
C GLU A 82 4.74 -9.56 -5.96
N TYR A 83 6.04 -9.44 -6.24
CA TYR A 83 6.58 -8.43 -7.15
C TYR A 83 7.17 -9.07 -8.40
N VAL A 84 6.50 -8.88 -9.54
CA VAL A 84 6.87 -9.48 -10.82
C VAL A 84 6.90 -8.39 -11.89
N SER A 85 8.07 -8.20 -12.52
CA SER A 85 8.23 -7.31 -13.69
C SER A 85 7.67 -5.88 -13.50
N GLY A 86 7.88 -5.27 -12.32
CA GLY A 86 7.39 -3.91 -12.05
C GLY A 86 5.96 -3.82 -11.49
N SER A 87 5.26 -4.97 -11.42
CA SER A 87 3.90 -5.08 -10.94
C SER A 87 3.85 -5.77 -9.57
N LEU A 88 2.89 -5.34 -8.75
CA LEU A 88 2.51 -5.99 -7.52
C LEU A 88 1.27 -6.84 -7.77
N ILE A 89 1.29 -8.08 -7.32
CA ILE A 89 0.23 -9.07 -7.51
C ILE A 89 -0.23 -9.52 -6.12
N VAL A 90 -1.52 -9.46 -5.82
CA VAL A 90 -2.03 -9.95 -4.53
C VAL A 90 -1.97 -11.49 -4.50
N THR A 91 -1.50 -12.05 -3.39
CA THR A 91 -1.48 -13.51 -3.18
C THR A 91 -2.76 -13.97 -2.48
N GLN A 92 -2.93 -15.28 -2.31
CA GLN A 92 -4.03 -15.80 -1.49
C GLN A 92 -3.96 -15.28 -0.05
N ASN A 93 -2.77 -15.26 0.58
CA ASN A 93 -2.63 -14.69 1.93
C ASN A 93 -3.07 -13.21 1.97
N GLY A 94 -2.78 -12.44 0.91
CA GLY A 94 -3.22 -11.06 0.80
C GLY A 94 -4.73 -10.92 0.62
N ILE A 95 -5.39 -11.88 -0.03
CA ILE A 95 -6.85 -11.94 -0.12
C ILE A 95 -7.43 -12.28 1.26
N ASP A 96 -6.86 -13.25 1.96
CA ASP A 96 -7.34 -13.70 3.27
C ASP A 96 -7.37 -12.55 4.29
N ILE A 97 -6.34 -11.68 4.32
CA ILE A 97 -6.34 -10.51 5.23
C ILE A 97 -7.45 -9.49 4.89
N VAL A 98 -7.80 -9.37 3.61
CA VAL A 98 -8.88 -8.47 3.16
C VAL A 98 -10.24 -9.04 3.53
N GLU A 99 -10.43 -10.35 3.35
CA GLU A 99 -11.64 -11.05 3.78
C GLU A 99 -11.84 -10.94 5.29
N ASP A 100 -10.77 -11.12 6.07
CA ASP A 100 -10.74 -10.91 7.51
C ASP A 100 -11.14 -9.48 7.92
N LEU A 101 -10.59 -8.46 7.23
CA LEU A 101 -10.94 -7.06 7.46
C LEU A 101 -12.43 -6.81 7.21
N ILE A 102 -12.96 -7.33 6.09
CA ILE A 102 -14.39 -7.21 5.75
C ILE A 102 -15.24 -7.90 6.82
N ALA A 103 -14.89 -9.12 7.22
CA ALA A 103 -15.61 -9.89 8.22
C ALA A 103 -15.66 -9.20 9.59
N ARG A 104 -14.59 -8.48 9.99
CA ARG A 104 -14.55 -7.71 11.24
C ARG A 104 -15.39 -6.43 11.20
N THR A 105 -15.80 -5.98 10.02
CA THR A 105 -16.52 -4.72 9.82
C THR A 105 -18.04 -4.92 9.77
N ILE A 106 -18.51 -6.18 9.64
CA ILE A 106 -19.93 -6.58 9.61
C ILE A 106 -20.38 -6.98 11.02
#